data_AF-A0AA37RNI2-F1
#
_entry.id   AF-A0AA37RNI2-F1
#
_cell.length_a   1.000
_cell.length_b   1.000
_cell.length_c   1.000
_cell.angle_alpha   90.00
_cell.angle_beta   90.00
_cell.angle_gamma   90.00
#
_symmetry.space_group_name_H-M   'P 1'
#
loop_
_entity.id
_entity.type
_entity.pdbx_description
1 polymer ?
#
loop_
_entity_poly.entity_id
_entity_poly.type
_entity_poly.pdbx_seq_one_letter_code
_entity_poly.pdbx_strand_id
1 'polypeptide(L)'
;MSASRRDALRYLLAGAGLGAVAAMHDVPPASAATPQLIDFAEHLVAPEQISAAGYVGAVVFVSASRPGANFDFKPVTRGYADALRTNGLHVVSNFQYGKPGWPTPSDYTRGYDGGVADGQTALRLHAAAGGPDSAPMFFSVDEDIDRDTWNSLAS
;
A
#
# COMPACT_ATOMS: atom_id res chain seq x y z
N MET A 1 48.03 19.99 -12.10
CA MET A 1 46.98 19.01 -11.78
C MET A 1 45.91 19.71 -10.97
N SER A 2 44.68 19.80 -11.49
CA SER A 2 43.58 20.53 -10.83
C SER A 2 42.91 19.63 -9.80
N ALA A 3 42.93 20.02 -8.52
CA ALA A 3 42.22 19.30 -7.45
C ALA A 3 40.72 19.62 -7.49
N SER A 4 39.87 18.60 -7.36
CA SER A 4 38.41 18.73 -7.44
C SER A 4 37.82 19.17 -6.09
N ARG A 5 36.66 19.85 -6.11
CA ARG A 5 35.88 20.22 -4.92
C ARG A 5 35.59 19.04 -3.98
N ARG A 6 35.59 17.81 -4.50
CA ARG A 6 35.44 16.57 -3.72
C ARG A 6 36.64 16.24 -2.83
N ASP A 7 37.83 16.71 -3.17
CA ASP A 7 39.03 16.44 -2.38
C ASP A 7 39.18 17.41 -1.21
N ALA A 8 38.70 18.66 -1.36
CA ALA A 8 38.68 19.64 -0.27
C ALA A 8 37.73 19.27 0.88
N LEU A 9 36.60 18.62 0.58
CA LEU A 9 35.64 18.16 1.60
C LEU A 9 36.15 16.97 2.42
N ARG A 10 37.03 16.14 1.86
CA ARG A 10 37.62 15.01 2.59
C ARG A 10 38.62 15.45 3.66
N TYR A 11 39.24 16.62 3.50
CA TYR A 11 40.19 17.14 4.48
C TYR A 11 39.56 17.99 5.60
N LEU A 12 38.33 18.47 5.44
CA LEU A 12 37.63 19.23 6.49
C LEU A 12 37.15 18.36 7.67
N LEU A 13 36.95 17.05 7.46
CA LEU A 13 36.63 16.11 8.54
C LEU A 13 37.87 15.61 9.30
N ALA A 14 39.07 15.82 8.78
CA ALA A 14 40.32 15.33 9.39
C ALA A 14 40.95 16.34 10.38
N GLY A 15 40.51 17.61 10.37
CA GLY A 15 41.22 18.70 11.07
C GLY A 15 40.68 19.14 12.43
N ALA A 16 39.47 18.75 12.82
CA ALA A 16 38.81 19.29 14.03
C ALA A 16 38.39 18.21 15.06
N GLY A 17 39.06 17.06 15.07
CA GLY A 17 38.58 15.87 15.79
C GLY A 17 39.48 15.27 16.86
N LEU A 18 40.62 15.88 17.23
CA LEU A 18 41.55 15.30 18.21
C LEU A 18 41.11 15.41 19.68
N GLY A 19 39.84 15.76 19.96
CA GLY A 19 39.33 15.94 21.33
C GLY A 19 37.97 15.32 21.65
N ALA A 20 37.29 14.65 20.72
CA ALA A 20 35.91 14.17 20.94
C ALA A 20 35.72 12.66 20.70
N VAL A 21 36.80 11.87 20.68
CA VAL A 21 36.71 10.44 20.29
C VAL A 21 36.24 9.51 21.42
N ALA A 22 35.92 10.04 22.61
CA ALA A 22 35.59 9.23 23.79
C ALA A 22 34.07 9.02 24.05
N ALA A 23 33.16 9.53 23.21
CA ALA A 23 31.72 9.47 23.51
C ALA A 23 30.81 9.02 22.34
N MET A 24 31.31 8.16 21.44
CA MET A 24 30.49 7.63 20.33
C MET A 24 30.18 6.14 20.40
N HIS A 25 30.49 5.48 21.52
CA HIS A 25 30.34 4.02 21.67
C HIS A 25 28.92 3.54 22.02
N ASP A 26 27.92 4.43 22.06
CA ASP A 26 26.53 4.08 22.39
C ASP A 26 25.52 4.81 21.50
N VAL A 27 25.81 4.95 20.20
CA VAL A 27 24.75 5.34 19.25
C VAL A 27 23.94 4.07 18.96
N PRO A 28 22.69 3.95 19.46
CA PRO A 28 21.85 2.82 19.09
C PRO A 28 21.74 2.79 17.56
N PRO A 29 21.81 1.59 16.94
CA PRO A 29 21.61 1.49 15.51
C PRO A 29 20.28 2.17 15.16
N ALA A 30 20.32 3.10 14.21
CA ALA A 30 19.12 3.75 13.73
C ALA A 30 18.18 2.68 13.16
N SER A 31 17.16 2.31 13.93
CA SER A 31 16.09 1.43 13.49
C SER A 31 15.07 2.30 12.78
N ALA A 32 15.09 2.31 11.44
CA ALA A 32 13.96 2.84 10.69
C ALA A 32 12.74 1.96 10.98
N ALA A 33 11.65 2.56 11.44
CA ALA A 33 10.39 1.84 11.59
C ALA A 33 9.98 1.27 10.21
N THR A 34 9.47 0.03 10.20
CA THR A 34 8.90 -0.56 8.99
C THR A 34 7.75 0.33 8.51
N PRO A 35 7.75 0.79 7.25
CA PRO A 35 6.68 1.63 6.73
C PRO A 35 5.32 0.93 6.88
N GLN A 36 4.32 1.65 7.38
CA GLN A 36 2.97 1.11 7.58
C GLN A 36 1.99 1.70 6.57
N LEU A 37 1.14 0.84 6.01
CA LEU A 37 -0.03 1.20 5.22
C LEU A 37 -1.28 0.93 6.04
N ILE A 38 -2.36 1.65 5.74
CA ILE A 38 -3.68 1.45 6.35
C ILE A 38 -4.72 1.08 5.30
N ASP A 39 -5.67 0.21 5.61
CA ASP A 39 -6.87 -0.03 4.82
C ASP A 39 -8.14 0.32 5.62
N PHE A 40 -9.17 0.77 4.93
CA PHE A 40 -10.49 1.08 5.49
C PHE A 40 -11.53 1.10 4.36
N ALA A 41 -12.77 0.76 4.68
CA ALA A 41 -13.86 0.73 3.70
C ALA A 41 -15.12 1.45 4.17
N GLU A 42 -15.40 1.48 5.47
CA GLU A 42 -16.65 2.04 6.00
C GLU A 42 -16.72 3.55 5.87
N HIS A 43 -15.71 4.26 6.35
CA HIS A 43 -15.63 5.72 6.28
C HIS A 43 -14.37 6.19 5.61
N LEU A 44 -14.52 7.26 4.82
CA LEU A 44 -13.39 7.92 4.18
C LEU A 44 -12.53 8.63 5.24
N VAL A 45 -11.24 8.33 5.26
CA VAL A 45 -10.26 9.06 6.08
C VAL A 45 -9.58 10.12 5.23
N ALA A 46 -9.45 11.36 5.71
CA ALA A 46 -8.76 12.40 4.94
C ALA A 46 -7.25 12.07 4.80
N PRO A 47 -6.62 12.31 3.63
CA PRO A 47 -5.19 12.03 3.44
C PRO A 47 -4.28 12.64 4.51
N GLU A 48 -4.59 13.85 4.98
CA GLU A 48 -3.81 14.55 6.01
C GLU A 48 -3.87 13.80 7.35
N GLN A 49 -5.01 13.16 7.67
CA GLN A 49 -5.16 12.35 8.88
C GLN A 49 -4.37 11.04 8.79
N ILE A 50 -4.28 10.43 7.60
CA ILE A 50 -3.47 9.23 7.38
C ILE A 50 -1.99 9.55 7.64
N SER A 51 -1.50 10.65 7.05
CA SER A 51 -0.13 11.13 7.25
C SER A 51 0.14 11.52 8.71
N ALA A 52 -0.76 12.26 9.35
CA ALA A 52 -0.65 12.65 10.76
C ALA A 52 -0.64 11.46 11.73
N ALA A 53 -1.29 10.35 11.36
CA ALA A 53 -1.26 9.10 12.12
C ALA A 53 0.02 8.27 11.90
N GLY A 54 0.94 8.74 11.02
CA GLY A 54 2.24 8.11 10.78
C GLY A 54 2.25 7.02 9.71
N TYR A 55 1.16 6.83 8.97
CA TYR A 55 1.12 5.91 7.84
C TYR A 55 1.76 6.53 6.61
N VAL A 56 2.46 5.70 5.82
CA VAL A 56 3.09 6.14 4.56
C VAL A 56 2.17 6.00 3.35
N GLY A 57 0.96 5.46 3.53
CA GLY A 57 0.03 5.22 2.44
C GLY A 57 -1.22 4.46 2.86
N ALA A 58 -2.07 4.20 1.87
CA ALA A 58 -3.30 3.46 2.03
C ALA A 58 -3.44 2.32 1.02
N VAL A 59 -4.05 1.22 1.45
CA VAL A 59 -4.57 0.18 0.58
C VAL A 59 -6.02 0.52 0.26
N VAL A 60 -6.33 0.66 -1.02
CA VAL A 60 -7.62 1.14 -1.53
C VAL A 60 -8.32 0.07 -2.35
N PHE A 61 -9.65 0.08 -2.36
CA PHE A 61 -10.44 -1.00 -2.97
C PHE A 61 -10.83 -0.71 -4.42
N VAL A 62 -10.31 -1.51 -5.36
CA VAL A 62 -10.69 -1.49 -6.79
C VAL A 62 -11.82 -2.48 -7.08
N SER A 63 -12.84 -2.44 -6.25
CA SER A 63 -14.05 -3.28 -6.29
C SER A 63 -15.25 -2.45 -5.86
N ALA A 64 -16.46 -2.82 -6.28
CA ALA A 64 -17.68 -2.13 -5.85
C ALA A 64 -18.11 -2.57 -4.44
N SER A 65 -19.00 -1.79 -3.82
CA SER A 65 -19.77 -2.25 -2.67
C SER A 65 -20.70 -3.40 -3.09
N ARG A 66 -20.68 -4.49 -2.33
CA ARG A 66 -21.64 -5.58 -2.49
C ARG A 66 -23.04 -5.17 -1.99
N PRO A 67 -24.12 -5.80 -2.49
CA PRO A 67 -25.47 -5.56 -2.00
C PRO A 67 -25.58 -5.66 -0.47
N GLY A 68 -26.24 -4.68 0.14
CA GLY A 68 -26.43 -4.61 1.59
C GLY A 68 -25.24 -4.06 2.39
N ALA A 69 -24.10 -3.76 1.74
CA ALA A 69 -23.02 -2.98 2.36
C ALA A 69 -23.12 -1.51 1.95
N ASN A 70 -22.84 -0.60 2.88
CA ASN A 70 -22.80 0.84 2.63
C ASN A 70 -21.40 1.38 2.97
N PHE A 71 -20.51 1.35 1.97
CA PHE A 71 -19.14 1.85 2.11
C PHE A 71 -19.01 3.20 1.39
N ASP A 72 -18.47 4.21 2.08
CA ASP A 72 -18.32 5.56 1.52
C ASP A 72 -17.34 5.60 0.34
N PHE A 73 -16.43 4.63 0.25
CA PHE A 73 -15.21 4.74 -0.53
C PHE A 73 -14.85 3.49 -1.36
N LYS A 74 -15.86 2.70 -1.74
CA LYS A 74 -15.68 1.48 -2.53
C LYS A 74 -16.57 1.51 -3.78
N PRO A 75 -16.00 1.72 -4.99
CA PRO A 75 -14.57 1.73 -5.31
C PRO A 75 -13.86 3.04 -4.99
N VAL A 76 -12.53 2.99 -4.92
CA VAL A 76 -11.68 4.19 -4.91
C VAL A 76 -11.96 5.09 -6.11
N THR A 77 -12.08 6.39 -5.86
CA THR A 77 -12.24 7.40 -6.90
C THR A 77 -10.89 7.99 -7.31
N ARG A 78 -10.82 8.52 -8.54
CA ARG A 78 -9.64 9.25 -9.03
C ARG A 78 -9.27 10.42 -8.11
N GLY A 79 -10.27 11.22 -7.72
CA GLY A 79 -10.06 12.41 -6.89
C GLY A 79 -9.40 12.08 -5.56
N TYR A 80 -9.83 11.00 -4.90
CA TYR A 80 -9.20 10.60 -3.65
C TYR A 80 -7.81 9.99 -3.85
N ALA A 81 -7.63 9.14 -4.86
CA ALA A 81 -6.31 8.57 -5.15
C ALA A 81 -5.27 9.67 -5.47
N ASP A 82 -5.68 10.72 -6.18
CA ASP A 82 -4.84 11.88 -6.45
C ASP A 82 -4.59 12.72 -5.19
N ALA A 83 -5.57 12.84 -4.29
CA ALA A 83 -5.40 13.50 -3.00
C ALA A 83 -4.42 12.77 -2.08
N LEU A 84 -4.43 11.43 -2.07
CA LEU A 84 -3.41 10.61 -1.39
C LEU A 84 -2.01 10.91 -1.98
N ARG A 85 -1.85 10.81 -3.30
CA ARG A 85 -0.56 11.02 -3.98
C ARG A 85 -0.02 12.44 -3.76
N THR A 86 -0.88 13.45 -3.80
CA THR A 86 -0.50 14.86 -3.58
C THR A 86 -0.03 15.10 -2.14
N ASN A 87 -0.55 14.33 -1.17
CA ASN A 87 -0.09 14.31 0.21
C ASN A 87 1.16 13.42 0.43
N GLY A 88 1.79 12.92 -0.64
CA GLY A 88 2.97 12.07 -0.57
C GLY A 88 2.70 10.64 -0.09
N LEU A 89 1.43 10.21 -0.06
CA LEU A 89 1.03 8.89 0.39
C LEU A 89 1.09 7.86 -0.75
N HIS A 90 1.57 6.66 -0.45
CA HIS A 90 1.48 5.52 -1.34
C HIS A 90 0.03 5.03 -1.48
N VAL A 91 -0.31 4.55 -2.69
CA VAL A 91 -1.63 3.98 -3.00
C VAL A 91 -1.43 2.55 -3.49
N VAL A 92 -1.96 1.58 -2.76
CA VAL A 92 -1.90 0.16 -3.13
C VAL A 92 -3.31 -0.33 -3.45
N SER A 93 -3.51 -1.02 -4.56
CA SER A 93 -4.84 -1.50 -4.95
C SER A 93 -5.12 -2.91 -4.39
N ASN A 94 -6.33 -3.10 -3.87
CA ASN A 94 -6.86 -4.37 -3.43
C ASN A 94 -8.24 -4.65 -4.05
N PHE A 95 -8.51 -5.89 -4.43
CA PHE A 95 -9.80 -6.36 -4.87
C PHE A 95 -10.42 -7.29 -3.84
N GLN A 96 -11.63 -6.94 -3.41
CA GLN A 96 -12.50 -7.79 -2.60
C GLN A 96 -13.93 -7.34 -2.84
N TYR A 97 -14.79 -8.12 -3.45
CA TYR A 97 -16.20 -7.79 -3.59
C TYR A 97 -17.03 -8.59 -2.59
N GLY A 98 -16.85 -9.91 -2.61
CA GLY A 98 -17.47 -10.88 -1.71
C GLY A 98 -17.03 -10.78 -0.26
N LYS A 99 -17.75 -11.52 0.61
CA LYS A 99 -17.37 -11.67 2.02
C LYS A 99 -17.83 -13.05 2.56
N PRO A 100 -17.05 -13.73 3.41
CA PRO A 100 -17.47 -14.99 4.01
C PRO A 100 -18.77 -14.82 4.79
N GLY A 101 -19.70 -15.78 4.66
CA GLY A 101 -20.99 -15.77 5.35
C GLY A 101 -22.00 -14.73 4.87
N TRP A 102 -21.73 -14.01 3.77
CA TRP A 102 -22.68 -13.09 3.15
C TRP A 102 -23.44 -13.75 1.98
N PRO A 103 -24.64 -13.25 1.61
CA PRO A 103 -25.32 -13.68 0.39
C PRO A 103 -24.48 -13.51 -0.88
N THR A 104 -23.54 -12.56 -0.85
CA THR A 104 -22.43 -12.45 -1.80
C THR A 104 -21.19 -13.12 -1.18
N PRO A 105 -20.93 -14.41 -1.47
CA PRO A 105 -19.85 -15.17 -0.85
C PRO A 105 -18.48 -14.65 -1.29
N SER A 106 -17.42 -15.18 -0.67
CA SER A 106 -16.03 -14.86 -1.00
C SER A 106 -15.72 -15.04 -2.49
N ASP A 107 -14.94 -14.13 -3.07
CA ASP A 107 -14.79 -14.02 -4.53
C ASP A 107 -14.20 -15.28 -5.17
N TYR A 108 -13.23 -15.89 -4.52
CA TYR A 108 -12.54 -17.09 -5.02
C TYR A 108 -13.50 -18.28 -5.23
N THR A 109 -14.66 -18.32 -4.56
CA THR A 109 -15.60 -19.45 -4.70
C THR A 109 -16.23 -19.54 -6.09
N ARG A 110 -16.05 -18.52 -6.93
CA ARG A 110 -16.48 -18.52 -8.33
C ARG A 110 -15.44 -19.15 -9.29
N GLY A 111 -14.30 -19.61 -8.77
CA GLY A 111 -13.26 -20.27 -9.55
C GLY A 111 -12.68 -19.41 -10.66
N TYR A 112 -12.10 -20.06 -11.67
CA TYR A 112 -11.35 -19.41 -12.75
C TYR A 112 -12.13 -18.29 -13.46
N ASP A 113 -13.33 -18.59 -13.98
CA ASP A 113 -14.12 -17.60 -14.72
C ASP A 113 -14.52 -16.41 -13.83
N GLY A 114 -14.78 -16.66 -12.54
CA GLY A 114 -15.01 -15.62 -11.55
C GLY A 114 -13.80 -14.72 -11.35
N GLY A 115 -12.62 -15.33 -11.16
CA GLY A 115 -11.35 -14.62 -11.01
C GLY A 115 -10.98 -13.79 -12.26
N VAL A 116 -11.28 -14.28 -13.47
CA VAL A 116 -11.10 -13.52 -14.72
C VAL A 116 -12.00 -12.28 -14.73
N ALA A 117 -13.28 -12.43 -14.40
CA ALA A 117 -14.22 -11.31 -14.34
C ALA A 117 -13.82 -10.27 -13.28
N ASP A 118 -13.28 -10.72 -12.16
CA ASP A 118 -12.79 -9.88 -11.08
C ASP A 118 -11.53 -9.13 -11.48
N GLY A 119 -10.56 -9.81 -12.08
CA GLY A 119 -9.34 -9.20 -12.60
C GLY A 119 -9.64 -8.12 -13.64
N GLN A 120 -10.58 -8.37 -14.56
CA GLN A 120 -11.03 -7.38 -15.54
C GLN A 120 -11.71 -6.18 -14.86
N THR A 121 -12.52 -6.42 -13.83
CA THR A 121 -13.16 -5.36 -13.04
C THR A 121 -12.12 -4.53 -12.27
N ALA A 122 -11.17 -5.19 -11.62
CA ALA A 122 -10.07 -4.59 -10.88
C ALA A 122 -9.23 -3.69 -11.79
N LEU A 123 -8.82 -4.19 -12.96
CA LEU A 123 -8.06 -3.42 -13.96
C LEU A 123 -8.79 -2.14 -14.36
N ARG A 124 -10.07 -2.25 -14.69
CA ARG A 124 -10.89 -1.09 -15.10
C ARG A 124 -10.99 -0.05 -13.98
N LEU A 125 -11.24 -0.48 -12.74
CA LEU A 125 -11.37 0.42 -11.59
C LEU A 125 -10.03 1.02 -11.16
N HIS A 126 -8.95 0.24 -11.23
CA HIS A 126 -7.58 0.70 -11.01
C HIS A 126 -7.20 1.82 -11.98
N ALA A 127 -7.40 1.59 -13.29
CA ALA A 127 -7.15 2.58 -14.32
C ALA A 127 -8.03 3.83 -14.13
N ALA A 128 -9.32 3.65 -13.80
CA ALA A 128 -10.23 4.77 -13.50
C ALA A 128 -9.76 5.61 -12.30
N ALA A 129 -9.14 5.00 -11.29
CA ALA A 129 -8.53 5.68 -10.15
C ALA A 129 -7.12 6.26 -10.47
N GLY A 130 -6.67 6.18 -11.72
CA GLY A 130 -5.35 6.67 -12.16
C GLY A 130 -4.19 5.81 -11.68
N GLY A 131 -4.42 4.54 -11.36
CA GLY A 131 -3.37 3.57 -11.10
C GLY A 131 -2.59 3.22 -12.38
N PRO A 132 -1.26 3.12 -12.33
CA PRO A 132 -0.44 2.78 -13.49
C PRO A 132 -0.41 1.27 -13.76
N ASP A 133 -0.28 0.86 -15.01
CA ASP A 133 -0.21 -0.56 -15.43
C ASP A 133 0.94 -1.35 -14.78
N SER A 134 1.95 -0.67 -14.24
CA SER A 134 3.07 -1.27 -13.53
C SER A 134 2.78 -1.59 -12.06
N ALA A 135 1.66 -1.11 -11.50
CA ALA A 135 1.32 -1.33 -10.10
C ALA A 135 0.60 -2.67 -9.92
N PRO A 136 0.98 -3.49 -8.93
CA PRO A 136 0.24 -4.71 -8.62
C PRO A 136 -1.13 -4.38 -8.01
N MET A 137 -2.05 -5.32 -8.15
CA MET A 137 -3.32 -5.34 -7.42
C MET A 137 -3.37 -6.64 -6.62
N PHE A 138 -3.70 -6.53 -5.34
CA PHE A 138 -3.92 -7.70 -4.48
C PHE A 138 -5.34 -8.22 -4.69
N PHE A 139 -5.48 -9.54 -4.76
CA PHE A 139 -6.78 -10.20 -4.70
C PHE A 139 -6.96 -10.80 -3.31
N SER A 140 -8.08 -10.50 -2.65
CA SER A 140 -8.33 -10.94 -1.27
C SER A 140 -8.96 -12.33 -1.22
N VAL A 141 -8.25 -13.28 -0.62
CA VAL A 141 -8.84 -14.49 -0.03
C VAL A 141 -9.05 -14.18 1.45
N ASP A 142 -10.20 -13.59 1.78
CA ASP A 142 -10.54 -13.07 3.13
C ASP A 142 -11.11 -14.17 4.04
N GLU A 143 -10.50 -15.35 4.03
CA GLU A 143 -10.88 -16.47 4.88
C GLU A 143 -9.75 -17.49 5.03
N ASP A 144 -9.83 -18.25 6.12
CA ASP A 144 -8.91 -19.34 6.41
C ASP A 144 -9.29 -20.58 5.59
N ILE A 145 -8.70 -20.71 4.40
CA ILE A 145 -8.89 -21.85 3.50
C ILE A 145 -7.77 -22.87 3.63
N ASP A 146 -8.10 -24.14 3.44
CA ASP A 146 -7.10 -25.19 3.39
C ASP A 146 -6.34 -25.23 2.06
N ARG A 147 -5.26 -26.01 2.04
CA ARG A 147 -4.40 -26.16 0.87
C ARG A 147 -5.14 -26.77 -0.32
N ASP A 148 -6.12 -27.63 -0.09
CA ASP A 148 -6.85 -28.30 -1.16
C ASP A 148 -7.79 -27.31 -1.85
N THR A 149 -8.44 -26.43 -1.09
CA THR A 149 -9.24 -25.31 -1.60
C THR A 149 -8.36 -24.32 -2.35
N TRP A 150 -7.18 -23.98 -1.82
CA TRP A 150 -6.23 -23.12 -2.52
C TRP A 150 -5.89 -23.68 -3.91
N ASN A 151 -5.44 -24.93 -3.98
CA ASN A 151 -4.96 -25.54 -5.22
C ASN A 151 -6.07 -25.86 -6.25
N SER A 152 -7.30 -26.06 -5.79
CA SER A 152 -8.40 -26.49 -6.67
C SER A 152 -9.34 -25.38 -7.10
N LEU A 153 -9.35 -24.25 -6.37
CA LEU A 153 -10.36 -23.21 -6.55
C LEU A 153 -9.84 -21.78 -6.47
N ALA A 154 -8.91 -21.48 -5.55
CA ALA A 154 -8.50 -20.10 -5.26
C ALA A 154 -7.22 -19.62 -5.97
N SER A 155 -6.46 -20.53 -6.62
CA SER A 155 -5.19 -20.25 -7.30
C SER A 155 -5.29 -20.15 -8.81
#